data_AF-A0A238KR74-F1
#
_entry.id   AF-A0A238KR74-F1
#
_cell.length_a   1.000
_cell.length_b   1.000
_cell.length_c   1.000
_cell.angle_alpha   90.00
_cell.angle_beta   90.00
_cell.angle_gamma   90.00
#
_symmetry.space_group_name_H-M   'P 1'
#
loop_
_entity.id
_entity.type
_entity.pdbx_description
1 polymer ?
#
loop_
_entity_poly.entity_id
_entity_poly.type
_entity_poly.pdbx_seq_one_letter_code
_entity_poly.pdbx_strand_id
1 'polypeptide(L)'
;MKTTHPVIIGSICIKPATSLLRLIRKAPVWLHVLFRQIRRDIWSWNVGRDLSVTFGFVAQIGCRDSLYESSVIAECMSSWAPTKYKTKNWSSYNDSLKQRGSLSIWFDPEMDWAPPPSGKRGRQQKFSDAAIQTCLTLKVLFGMPLRQTTGFVQSLLRLVGLDWAAPDFSTLCRRQKTLNVSLPFRGSKGPLNLLIDSTGIKAEGEGEWNARKHGGLKRRIWRKIHIGIDEETLEVRAVEVTSSSIGDAPMLPELLSQIAPDQDIGSVTADGAYDTRKCHEAIAARDAHAVIPPRKNAKPWKPTSDGAIARNDAVNAQRYLGRTLWRRWSGYHRRSRVETKMHCMKLLGQSLMARDFERQVAEIQIRIAVLNRYTALGIPVTEAVG
;
A
#
# COMPACT_ATOMS: atom_id res chain seq x y z
N MET A 1 -33.60 59.76 -20.20
CA MET A 1 -33.11 58.57 -20.94
C MET A 1 -33.51 57.34 -20.13
N LYS A 2 -34.69 56.73 -20.40
CA LYS A 2 -34.84 55.43 -21.10
C LYS A 2 -33.87 54.36 -20.53
N THR A 3 -34.32 53.56 -19.54
CA THR A 3 -34.77 52.13 -19.63
C THR A 3 -33.60 51.16 -19.92
N THR A 4 -33.41 50.00 -19.28
CA THR A 4 -34.35 49.00 -18.78
C THR A 4 -33.61 47.88 -18.02
N HIS A 5 -34.29 47.27 -17.05
CA HIS A 5 -34.01 45.96 -16.42
C HIS A 5 -34.20 44.77 -17.42
N PRO A 6 -33.86 43.51 -17.05
CA PRO A 6 -33.58 42.42 -17.99
C PRO A 6 -34.86 41.78 -18.55
N VAL A 7 -34.78 41.16 -19.73
CA VAL A 7 -35.90 40.37 -20.31
C VAL A 7 -35.43 38.99 -20.77
N ILE A 8 -36.09 38.00 -20.18
CA ILE A 8 -36.09 36.57 -20.46
C ILE A 8 -36.94 36.30 -21.71
N ILE A 9 -36.43 35.49 -22.64
CA ILE A 9 -37.21 34.72 -23.62
C ILE A 9 -36.44 33.41 -23.80
N GLY A 10 -36.95 32.18 -23.67
CA GLY A 10 -38.26 31.66 -23.35
C GLY A 10 -38.10 30.13 -23.29
N SER A 11 -38.87 29.48 -22.42
CA SER A 11 -38.88 28.04 -22.19
C SER A 11 -39.22 27.25 -23.44
N ILE A 12 -38.33 26.37 -23.91
CA ILE A 12 -38.70 25.28 -24.80
C ILE A 12 -39.06 24.08 -23.92
N CYS A 13 -40.36 23.93 -23.70
CA CYS A 13 -40.99 22.80 -23.06
C CYS A 13 -41.06 21.63 -24.06
N ILE A 14 -40.07 20.73 -24.08
CA ILE A 14 -40.22 19.43 -24.75
C ILE A 14 -40.80 18.45 -23.73
N LYS A 15 -42.10 18.16 -23.86
CA LYS A 15 -42.80 17.12 -23.11
C LYS A 15 -42.11 15.76 -23.30
N PRO A 16 -42.15 14.86 -22.30
CA PRO A 16 -41.42 13.61 -22.35
C PRO A 16 -42.06 12.66 -23.36
N ALA A 17 -41.42 12.49 -24.51
CA ALA A 17 -41.77 11.41 -25.42
C ALA A 17 -41.20 10.09 -24.87
N THR A 18 -42.13 9.20 -24.56
CA THR A 18 -42.06 7.92 -23.88
C THR A 18 -41.26 6.86 -24.66
N SER A 19 -40.01 7.14 -25.05
CA SER A 19 -39.22 6.25 -25.92
C SER A 19 -37.82 5.90 -25.44
N LEU A 20 -37.28 6.50 -24.37
CA LEU A 20 -35.97 6.05 -23.82
C LEU A 20 -36.07 4.73 -23.02
N LEU A 21 -37.23 4.45 -22.42
CA LEU A 21 -37.47 3.22 -21.66
C LEU A 21 -37.62 1.96 -22.52
N ARG A 22 -37.81 2.09 -23.84
CA ARG A 22 -37.81 0.95 -24.78
C ARG A 22 -36.41 0.62 -25.33
N LEU A 23 -35.44 1.53 -25.24
CA LEU A 23 -34.06 1.25 -25.66
C LEU A 23 -33.24 0.53 -24.58
N ILE A 24 -33.62 0.67 -23.31
CA ILE A 24 -32.97 -0.01 -22.17
C ILE A 24 -33.34 -1.51 -22.09
N ARG A 25 -34.42 -1.94 -22.77
CA ARG A 25 -34.85 -3.36 -22.80
C ARG A 25 -34.16 -4.23 -23.87
N LYS A 26 -33.21 -3.68 -24.65
CA LYS A 26 -32.40 -4.44 -25.62
C LYS A 26 -30.89 -4.31 -25.41
N ALA A 27 -30.44 -3.99 -24.19
CA ALA A 27 -29.03 -4.03 -23.84
C ALA A 27 -28.57 -5.49 -23.59
N PRO A 28 -27.47 -5.98 -24.19
CA PRO A 28 -26.97 -7.33 -23.98
C PRO A 28 -26.64 -7.62 -22.51
N VAL A 29 -26.85 -8.86 -22.08
CA VAL A 29 -26.66 -9.40 -20.71
C VAL A 29 -25.29 -9.06 -20.09
N TRP A 30 -24.27 -8.73 -20.90
CA TRP A 30 -22.95 -8.30 -20.43
C TRP A 30 -22.95 -6.99 -19.63
N LEU A 31 -23.88 -6.06 -19.88
CA LEU A 31 -23.98 -4.81 -19.11
C LEU A 31 -24.54 -5.03 -17.69
N HIS A 32 -25.32 -6.10 -17.49
CA HIS A 32 -25.83 -6.51 -16.18
C HIS A 32 -24.76 -7.15 -15.29
N VAL A 33 -23.72 -7.75 -15.88
CA VAL A 33 -22.58 -8.31 -15.14
C VAL A 33 -21.68 -7.19 -14.59
N LEU A 34 -21.52 -6.10 -15.34
CA LEU A 34 -20.77 -4.92 -14.89
C LEU A 34 -21.46 -4.21 -13.71
N PHE A 35 -22.79 -4.14 -13.71
CA PHE A 35 -23.56 -3.57 -12.60
C PHE A 35 -23.72 -4.48 -11.38
N ARG A 36 -23.59 -5.80 -11.52
CA ARG A 36 -23.63 -6.74 -10.38
C ARG A 36 -22.37 -6.67 -9.50
N GLN A 37 -21.22 -6.29 -10.06
CA GLN A 37 -19.98 -6.15 -9.29
C GLN A 37 -19.94 -4.88 -8.43
N ILE A 38 -20.70 -3.84 -8.82
CA ILE A 38 -20.81 -2.56 -8.10
C ILE A 38 -21.85 -2.63 -6.96
N ARG A 39 -22.75 -3.63 -6.98
CA ARG A 39 -23.90 -3.70 -6.06
C ARG A 39 -23.65 -4.36 -4.71
N ARG A 40 -22.41 -4.75 -4.36
CA ARG A 40 -22.17 -5.58 -3.17
C ARG A 40 -21.89 -4.82 -1.86
N ASP A 41 -21.81 -3.49 -1.87
CA ASP A 41 -21.40 -2.70 -0.69
C ASP A 41 -22.35 -1.53 -0.32
N ILE A 42 -23.64 -1.61 -0.62
CA ILE A 42 -24.58 -0.54 -0.22
C ILE A 42 -25.85 -1.15 0.36
N TRP A 43 -25.99 -1.14 1.69
CA TRP A 43 -27.26 -0.87 2.38
C TRP A 43 -26.99 -0.57 3.87
N SER A 44 -27.15 0.69 4.26
CA SER A 44 -27.62 1.11 5.59
C SER A 44 -27.94 2.62 5.59
N TRP A 45 -29.24 2.92 5.70
CA TRP A 45 -29.90 4.13 6.19
C TRP A 45 -30.38 5.27 5.25
N ASN A 46 -31.71 5.25 5.13
CA ASN A 46 -32.74 6.29 5.23
C ASN A 46 -32.78 7.52 4.33
N VAL A 47 -33.88 7.51 3.58
CA VAL A 47 -34.52 8.50 2.73
C VAL A 47 -34.79 9.82 3.46
N GLY A 48 -34.21 10.89 2.94
CA GLY A 48 -34.70 12.27 3.07
C GLY A 48 -34.77 12.86 1.67
N ARG A 49 -35.93 13.43 1.32
CA ARG A 49 -36.30 13.94 0.00
C ARG A 49 -35.38 15.08 -0.44
N ASP A 50 -34.81 15.00 -1.65
CA ASP A 50 -35.05 15.94 -2.75
C ASP A 50 -34.06 15.70 -3.90
N LEU A 51 -34.61 15.55 -5.11
CA LEU A 51 -33.87 15.32 -6.34
C LEU A 51 -33.21 16.61 -6.83
N SER A 52 -31.88 16.64 -6.79
CA SER A 52 -31.08 17.31 -7.82
C SER A 52 -29.94 16.37 -8.23
N VAL A 53 -30.08 15.78 -9.41
CA VAL A 53 -29.11 14.83 -9.97
C VAL A 53 -28.01 15.63 -10.66
N THR A 54 -26.94 15.90 -9.93
CA THR A 54 -25.66 16.31 -10.51
C THR A 54 -24.88 15.03 -10.83
N PHE A 55 -24.68 14.73 -12.12
CA PHE A 55 -23.80 13.64 -12.57
C PHE A 55 -22.34 14.02 -12.30
N GLY A 56 -21.88 13.78 -11.08
CA GLY A 56 -20.48 13.75 -10.72
C GLY A 56 -20.00 12.31 -10.69
N PHE A 57 -19.06 11.94 -11.56
CA PHE A 57 -18.33 10.69 -11.46
C PHE A 57 -17.37 10.78 -10.27
N VAL A 58 -17.90 10.62 -9.06
CA VAL A 58 -17.09 10.41 -7.87
C VAL A 58 -16.70 8.94 -7.87
N ALA A 59 -15.51 8.65 -8.39
CA ALA A 59 -14.83 7.42 -8.04
C ALA A 59 -14.62 7.48 -6.52
N GLN A 60 -15.46 6.77 -5.78
CA GLN A 60 -15.40 6.66 -4.34
C GLN A 60 -14.18 5.79 -3.99
N ILE A 61 -12.98 6.35 -4.13
CA ILE A 61 -11.87 6.01 -3.24
C ILE A 61 -12.34 6.52 -1.89
N GLY A 62 -13.05 5.64 -1.17
CA GLY A 62 -13.56 5.91 0.16
C GLY A 62 -12.39 6.29 1.05
N CYS A 63 -12.23 7.59 1.24
CA CYS A 63 -11.57 8.18 2.39
C CYS A 63 -12.40 7.79 3.62
N ARG A 64 -12.22 6.56 4.09
CA ARG A 64 -12.32 6.27 5.52
C ARG A 64 -10.92 6.44 6.08
N ASP A 65 -10.49 7.69 6.22
CA ASP A 65 -9.73 8.07 7.41
C ASP A 65 -10.72 7.99 8.59
N SER A 66 -11.13 6.75 8.88
CA SER A 66 -11.59 6.40 10.21
C SER A 66 -10.36 6.58 11.06
N LEU A 67 -10.36 7.64 11.87
CA LEU A 67 -9.66 7.69 13.13
C LEU A 67 -9.86 6.32 13.80
N TYR A 68 -8.93 5.40 13.59
CA TYR A 68 -8.95 4.13 14.28
C TYR A 68 -8.49 4.47 15.69
N GLU A 69 -9.48 4.64 16.57
CA GLU A 69 -9.35 4.26 17.97
C GLU A 69 -8.62 2.92 17.98
N SER A 70 -7.34 2.99 18.31
CA SER A 70 -6.56 1.83 18.69
C SER A 70 -7.17 1.39 20.00
N SER A 71 -8.11 0.44 19.95
CA SER A 71 -8.54 -0.32 21.12
C SER A 71 -7.34 -1.16 21.55
N VAL A 72 -6.49 -0.52 22.34
CA VAL A 72 -5.52 -1.16 23.22
C VAL A 72 -6.33 -2.16 24.04
N ILE A 73 -6.02 -3.45 23.85
CA ILE A 73 -6.54 -4.52 24.69
C ILE A 73 -6.26 -4.13 26.13
N ALA A 74 -7.35 -3.97 26.87
CA ALA A 74 -7.39 -3.59 28.26
C ALA A 74 -6.65 -4.64 29.10
N GLU A 75 -5.54 -4.21 29.70
CA GLU A 75 -5.13 -4.69 30.99
C GLU A 75 -4.54 -3.50 31.76
N CYS A 76 -5.20 -3.19 32.88
CA CYS A 76 -5.01 -2.06 33.81
C CYS A 76 -5.69 -0.72 33.41
N MET A 77 -6.83 -0.47 34.06
CA MET A 77 -7.54 0.80 34.08
C MET A 77 -6.67 1.91 34.70
N SER A 78 -6.33 2.91 33.89
CA SER A 78 -6.35 4.31 34.31
C SER A 78 -6.92 5.12 33.14
N SER A 79 -7.95 5.92 33.42
CA SER A 79 -8.69 6.71 32.43
C SER A 79 -7.81 7.83 31.87
N TRP A 80 -7.16 7.58 30.73
CA TRP A 80 -6.55 8.64 29.94
C TRP A 80 -7.48 8.91 28.77
N ALA A 81 -7.99 10.15 28.66
CA ALA A 81 -8.71 10.56 27.47
C ALA A 81 -7.80 10.33 26.25
N PRO A 82 -8.31 9.75 25.15
CA PRO A 82 -7.50 9.52 23.96
C PRO A 82 -6.93 10.86 23.49
N THR A 83 -5.61 10.89 23.30
CA THR A 83 -4.91 12.05 22.76
C THR A 83 -5.52 12.39 21.41
N LYS A 84 -6.07 13.60 21.29
CA LYS A 84 -6.63 14.08 20.03
C LYS A 84 -5.48 14.49 19.13
N TYR A 85 -5.59 14.19 17.84
CA TYR A 85 -4.60 14.61 16.85
C TYR A 85 -5.25 15.55 15.84
N LYS A 86 -4.49 16.55 15.37
CA LYS A 86 -4.92 17.45 14.30
C LYS A 86 -3.87 17.46 13.20
N THR A 87 -4.33 17.37 11.96
CA THR A 87 -3.48 17.51 10.78
C THR A 87 -3.26 18.99 10.49
N LYS A 88 -2.00 19.44 10.51
CA LYS A 88 -1.65 20.86 10.29
C LYS A 88 -1.62 21.26 8.82
N ASN A 89 -1.27 20.33 7.93
CA ASN A 89 -1.05 20.58 6.51
C ASN A 89 -2.24 20.12 5.62
N TRP A 90 -3.48 20.26 6.11
CA TRP A 90 -4.66 19.68 5.45
C TRP A 90 -4.82 20.12 4.00
N SER A 91 -4.60 21.40 3.68
CA SER A 91 -4.75 21.90 2.30
C SER A 91 -3.78 21.20 1.33
N SER A 92 -2.48 21.19 1.62
CA SER A 92 -1.48 20.54 0.77
C SER A 92 -1.66 19.02 0.74
N TYR A 93 -2.05 18.42 1.86
CA TYR A 93 -2.31 16.99 1.92
C TYR A 93 -3.55 16.61 1.08
N ASN A 94 -4.61 17.42 1.11
CA ASN A 94 -5.79 17.23 0.27
C ASN A 94 -5.46 17.33 -1.22
N ASP A 95 -4.60 18.26 -1.62
CA ASP A 95 -4.13 18.32 -3.01
C ASP A 95 -3.29 17.11 -3.40
N SER A 96 -2.47 16.60 -2.46
CA SER A 96 -1.76 15.34 -2.65
C SER A 96 -2.74 14.18 -2.87
N LEU A 97 -3.83 14.11 -2.09
CA LEU A 97 -4.89 13.10 -2.26
C LEU A 97 -5.57 13.18 -3.62
N LYS A 98 -5.86 14.39 -4.13
CA LYS A 98 -6.38 14.57 -5.49
C LYS A 98 -5.38 14.07 -6.54
N GLN A 99 -4.10 14.40 -6.38
CA GLN A 99 -3.05 13.98 -7.30
C GLN A 99 -2.89 12.45 -7.36
N ARG A 100 -3.17 11.72 -6.28
CA ARG A 100 -3.15 10.24 -6.28
C ARG A 100 -4.09 9.63 -7.32
N GLY A 101 -5.18 10.32 -7.67
CA GLY A 101 -6.12 9.91 -8.72
C GLY A 101 -5.72 10.34 -10.13
N SER A 102 -4.69 11.17 -10.29
CA SER A 102 -4.21 11.60 -11.61
C SER A 102 -3.49 10.45 -12.32
N LEU A 103 -3.76 10.24 -13.60
CA LEU A 103 -3.03 9.25 -14.41
C LEU A 103 -1.61 9.70 -14.74
N SER A 104 -1.34 11.00 -14.75
CA SER A 104 -0.03 11.57 -15.10
C SER A 104 1.09 11.21 -14.14
N ILE A 105 0.77 10.77 -12.91
CA ILE A 105 1.80 10.33 -11.94
C ILE A 105 2.31 8.91 -12.23
N TRP A 106 1.54 8.14 -13.02
CA TRP A 106 1.81 6.74 -13.35
C TRP A 106 2.27 6.56 -14.78
N PHE A 107 1.81 7.45 -15.65
CA PHE A 107 2.01 7.39 -17.08
C PHE A 107 2.68 8.67 -17.57
N ASP A 108 3.96 8.52 -17.92
CA ASP A 108 4.83 9.55 -18.47
C ASP A 108 4.97 9.35 -19.99
N PRO A 109 4.51 10.29 -20.83
CA PRO A 109 4.64 10.21 -22.30
C PRO A 109 6.09 10.16 -22.79
N GLU A 110 7.07 10.57 -21.99
CA GLU A 110 8.48 10.57 -22.35
C GLU A 110 9.19 9.26 -21.96
N MET A 111 8.49 8.30 -21.35
CA MET A 111 9.11 7.04 -20.93
C MET A 111 9.53 6.16 -22.11
N ASP A 112 10.65 5.45 -21.92
CA ASP A 112 11.09 4.42 -22.86
C ASP A 112 10.13 3.24 -22.88
N TRP A 113 9.20 3.23 -23.83
CA TRP A 113 8.21 2.16 -23.94
C TRP A 113 8.79 0.87 -24.55
N ALA A 114 9.67 1.04 -25.54
CA ALA A 114 10.42 -0.03 -26.17
C ALA A 114 11.87 -0.02 -25.66
N PRO A 115 12.46 -1.19 -25.33
CA PRO A 115 13.82 -1.23 -24.83
C PRO A 115 14.81 -1.03 -26.00
N PRO A 116 16.02 -0.51 -25.72
CA PRO A 116 17.07 -0.46 -26.74
C PRO A 116 17.46 -1.88 -27.18
N PRO A 117 17.97 -2.05 -28.42
CA PRO A 117 18.44 -3.34 -28.91
C PRO A 117 19.48 -3.96 -27.97
N SER A 118 19.24 -5.19 -27.51
CA SER A 118 20.09 -5.80 -26.48
C SER A 118 21.48 -6.23 -26.98
N GLY A 119 21.67 -6.34 -28.29
CA GLY A 119 22.89 -6.89 -28.92
C GLY A 119 23.14 -8.38 -28.66
N LYS A 120 22.30 -9.06 -27.88
CA LYS A 120 22.47 -10.47 -27.49
C LYS A 120 21.71 -11.41 -28.43
N ARG A 121 22.24 -12.62 -28.64
CA ARG A 121 21.59 -13.69 -29.42
C ARG A 121 20.30 -14.13 -28.71
N GLY A 122 19.16 -14.02 -29.39
CA GLY A 122 17.85 -14.40 -28.88
C GLY A 122 16.73 -13.46 -29.32
N ARG A 123 15.50 -13.73 -28.87
CA ARG A 123 14.34 -12.89 -29.17
C ARG A 123 14.44 -11.56 -28.41
N GLN A 124 14.46 -10.45 -29.14
CA GLN A 124 14.43 -9.12 -28.53
C GLN A 124 13.13 -8.88 -27.76
N GLN A 125 13.25 -8.16 -26.64
CA GLN A 125 12.10 -7.71 -25.87
C GLN A 125 11.42 -6.58 -26.62
N LYS A 126 10.09 -6.65 -26.75
CA LYS A 126 9.28 -5.59 -27.40
C LYS A 126 8.95 -4.43 -26.47
N PHE A 127 9.00 -4.66 -25.16
CA PHE A 127 8.59 -3.71 -24.12
C PHE A 127 9.66 -3.64 -23.04
N SER A 128 9.94 -2.43 -22.58
CA SER A 128 10.86 -2.16 -21.48
C SER A 128 10.28 -2.63 -20.14
N ASP A 129 11.12 -2.73 -19.11
CA ASP A 129 10.64 -3.01 -17.75
C ASP A 129 9.75 -1.87 -17.22
N ALA A 130 10.05 -0.62 -17.58
CA ALA A 130 9.22 0.54 -17.24
C ALA A 130 7.79 0.44 -17.81
N ALA A 131 7.65 0.03 -19.08
CA ALA A 131 6.34 -0.18 -19.70
C ALA A 131 5.55 -1.31 -19.00
N ILE A 132 6.22 -2.43 -18.70
CA ILE A 132 5.59 -3.56 -17.99
C ILE A 132 5.18 -3.16 -16.58
N GLN A 133 6.07 -2.50 -15.82
CA GLN A 133 5.79 -2.04 -14.47
C GLN A 133 4.63 -1.04 -14.47
N THR A 134 4.57 -0.12 -15.43
CA THR A 134 3.46 0.84 -15.58
C THR A 134 2.13 0.12 -15.81
N CYS A 135 2.08 -0.84 -16.73
CA CYS A 135 0.88 -1.64 -16.98
C CYS A 135 0.43 -2.40 -15.73
N LEU A 136 1.36 -3.05 -15.01
CA LEU A 136 1.05 -3.78 -13.79
C LEU A 136 0.70 -2.87 -12.60
N THR A 137 1.21 -1.63 -12.60
CA THR A 137 0.82 -0.60 -11.64
C THR A 137 -0.63 -0.22 -11.83
N LEU A 138 -1.07 0.06 -13.06
CA LEU A 138 -2.47 0.32 -13.38
C LEU A 138 -3.37 -0.87 -13.03
N LYS A 139 -2.90 -2.09 -13.30
CA LYS A 139 -3.60 -3.33 -12.88
C LYS A 139 -3.85 -3.36 -11.37
N VAL A 140 -2.82 -3.07 -10.56
CA VAL A 140 -2.90 -3.09 -9.09
C VAL A 140 -3.78 -1.96 -8.57
N LEU A 141 -3.58 -0.74 -9.08
CA LEU A 141 -4.32 0.46 -8.67
C LEU A 141 -5.83 0.33 -8.85
N PHE A 142 -6.26 -0.20 -9.99
CA PHE A 142 -7.68 -0.33 -10.32
C PHE A 142 -8.24 -1.73 -10.05
N GLY A 143 -7.44 -2.65 -9.48
CA GLY A 143 -7.88 -4.02 -9.20
C GLY A 143 -8.30 -4.82 -10.44
N MET A 144 -7.71 -4.54 -11.59
CA MET A 144 -8.12 -5.12 -12.87
C MET A 144 -7.45 -6.49 -13.14
N PRO A 145 -8.13 -7.42 -13.84
CA PRO A 145 -7.48 -8.56 -14.48
C PRO A 145 -6.56 -8.12 -15.64
N LEU A 146 -5.59 -8.96 -16.01
CA LEU A 146 -4.60 -8.65 -17.05
C LEU A 146 -5.22 -8.30 -18.42
N ARG A 147 -6.27 -9.01 -18.85
CA ARG A 147 -6.93 -8.73 -20.13
C ARG A 147 -7.62 -7.36 -20.16
N GLN A 148 -8.27 -6.99 -19.05
CA GLN A 148 -8.87 -5.66 -18.90
C GLN A 148 -7.78 -4.59 -18.85
N THR A 149 -6.65 -4.88 -18.19
CA THR A 149 -5.48 -3.98 -18.15
C THR A 149 -4.96 -3.70 -19.56
N THR A 150 -4.82 -4.72 -20.42
CA THR A 150 -4.40 -4.53 -21.81
C THR A 150 -5.36 -3.58 -22.55
N GLY A 151 -6.67 -3.81 -22.49
CA GLY A 151 -7.65 -2.94 -23.15
C GLY A 151 -7.66 -1.51 -22.59
N PHE A 152 -7.50 -1.37 -21.28
CA PHE A 152 -7.40 -0.07 -20.61
C PHE A 152 -6.17 0.72 -21.08
N VAL A 153 -5.00 0.09 -21.08
CA VAL A 153 -3.76 0.72 -21.56
C VAL A 153 -3.87 1.07 -23.05
N GLN A 154 -4.42 0.19 -23.89
CA GLN A 154 -4.66 0.51 -25.31
C GLN A 154 -5.54 1.76 -25.49
N SER A 155 -6.59 1.89 -24.68
CA SER A 155 -7.46 3.07 -24.72
C SER A 155 -6.71 4.33 -24.26
N LEU A 156 -5.89 4.24 -23.22
CA LEU A 156 -5.09 5.36 -22.74
C LEU A 156 -4.09 5.84 -23.78
N LEU A 157 -3.34 4.93 -24.40
CA LEU A 157 -2.37 5.27 -25.44
C LEU A 157 -3.03 6.00 -26.62
N ARG A 158 -4.21 5.53 -27.05
CA ARG A 158 -5.00 6.19 -28.09
C ARG A 158 -5.48 7.59 -27.69
N LEU A 159 -5.94 7.76 -26.45
CA LEU A 159 -6.44 9.06 -25.95
C LEU A 159 -5.33 10.09 -25.79
N VAL A 160 -4.12 9.66 -25.42
CA VAL A 160 -2.94 10.53 -25.28
C VAL A 160 -2.28 10.80 -26.64
N GLY A 161 -2.63 10.05 -27.69
CA GLY A 161 -2.06 10.20 -29.03
C GLY A 161 -0.67 9.59 -29.18
N LEU A 162 -0.32 8.61 -28.34
CA LEU A 162 0.96 7.90 -28.41
C LEU A 162 0.83 6.67 -29.30
N ASP A 163 1.71 6.56 -30.29
CA ASP A 163 1.78 5.41 -31.21
C ASP A 163 2.54 4.22 -30.59
N TRP A 164 2.17 3.87 -29.37
CA TRP A 164 2.76 2.75 -28.65
C TRP A 164 1.82 1.54 -28.67
N ALA A 165 2.38 0.36 -28.90
CA ALA A 165 1.64 -0.88 -28.75
C ALA A 165 1.45 -1.20 -27.26
N ALA A 166 0.26 -1.64 -26.84
CA ALA A 166 0.09 -2.15 -25.49
C ALA A 166 0.57 -3.63 -25.38
N PRO A 167 1.22 -4.02 -24.28
CA PRO A 167 1.54 -5.42 -24.02
C PRO A 167 0.29 -6.29 -23.91
N ASP A 168 0.31 -7.45 -24.56
CA ASP A 168 -0.75 -8.46 -24.39
C ASP A 168 -0.69 -9.12 -22.99
N PHE A 169 -1.79 -9.76 -22.59
CA PHE A 169 -1.89 -10.37 -21.27
C PHE A 169 -0.86 -11.49 -21.04
N SER A 170 -0.47 -12.21 -22.10
CA SER A 170 0.53 -13.28 -22.05
C SER A 170 1.93 -12.73 -21.77
N THR A 171 2.24 -11.57 -22.36
CA THR A 171 3.49 -10.85 -22.18
C THR A 171 3.58 -10.27 -20.79
N LEU A 172 2.51 -9.61 -20.31
CA LEU A 172 2.44 -9.13 -18.92
C LEU A 172 2.59 -10.28 -17.92
N CYS A 173 1.87 -11.39 -18.12
CA CYS A 173 1.92 -12.55 -17.23
C CYS A 173 3.31 -13.20 -17.16
N ARG A 174 4.03 -13.30 -18.28
CA ARG A 174 5.40 -13.84 -18.31
C ARG A 174 6.39 -12.85 -17.69
N ARG A 175 6.32 -11.58 -18.07
CA ARG A 175 7.26 -10.56 -17.60
C ARG A 175 7.10 -10.26 -16.11
N GLN A 176 5.88 -10.33 -15.57
CA GLN A 176 5.65 -10.18 -14.13
C GLN A 176 6.48 -11.15 -13.29
N LYS A 177 6.80 -12.36 -13.81
CA LYS A 177 7.60 -13.35 -13.07
C LYS A 177 9.07 -12.93 -12.90
N THR A 178 9.61 -12.18 -13.88
CA THR A 178 11.05 -11.84 -13.94
C THR A 178 11.29 -10.34 -13.88
N LEU A 179 10.26 -9.55 -13.59
CA LEU A 179 10.34 -8.10 -13.54
C LEU A 179 11.13 -7.71 -12.29
N ASN A 180 12.22 -6.97 -12.49
CA ASN A 180 12.87 -6.29 -11.38
C ASN A 180 12.12 -4.98 -11.11
N VAL A 181 11.26 -4.98 -10.09
CA VAL A 181 10.42 -3.82 -9.79
C VAL A 181 11.27 -2.70 -9.20
N SER A 182 11.28 -1.56 -9.86
CA SER A 182 11.88 -0.35 -9.30
C SER A 182 10.99 0.20 -8.19
N LEU A 183 11.53 0.31 -6.97
CA LEU A 183 10.87 0.92 -5.82
C LEU A 183 11.33 2.39 -5.71
N PRO A 184 10.54 3.37 -6.19
CA PRO A 184 10.93 4.75 -6.07
C PRO A 184 10.94 5.17 -4.60
N PHE A 185 11.93 5.93 -4.19
CA PHE A 185 12.03 6.61 -2.89
C PHE A 185 12.85 7.89 -3.08
N ARG A 186 12.70 8.88 -2.20
CA ARG A 186 13.36 10.20 -2.33
C ARG A 186 14.77 10.27 -1.73
N GLY A 187 15.18 9.22 -1.04
CA GLY A 187 16.42 9.18 -0.26
C GLY A 187 16.23 9.88 1.09
N SER A 188 17.09 9.56 2.06
CA SER A 188 17.10 10.26 3.35
C SER A 188 18.18 11.34 3.37
N LYS A 189 17.91 12.44 4.09
CA LYS A 189 18.90 13.51 4.30
C LYS A 189 19.82 13.25 5.50
N GLY A 190 19.67 12.10 6.14
CA GLY A 190 20.35 11.73 7.37
C GLY A 190 20.21 10.23 7.67
N PRO A 191 20.56 9.80 8.90
CA PRO A 191 20.53 8.40 9.27
C PRO A 191 19.10 7.84 9.21
N LEU A 192 18.95 6.66 8.62
CA LEU A 192 17.65 5.98 8.52
C LEU A 192 17.22 5.43 9.88
N ASN A 193 15.99 5.75 10.29
CA ASN A 193 15.34 5.12 11.43
C ASN A 193 14.37 4.08 10.90
N LEU A 194 14.81 2.83 10.83
CA LEU A 194 14.06 1.76 10.19
C LEU A 194 13.05 1.16 11.17
N LEU A 195 11.79 1.11 10.74
CA LEU A 195 10.72 0.39 11.42
C LEU A 195 10.44 -0.90 10.66
N ILE A 196 10.64 -2.04 11.31
CA ILE A 196 10.48 -3.37 10.73
C ILE A 196 9.31 -4.08 11.40
N ASP A 197 8.45 -4.65 10.56
CA ASP A 197 7.39 -5.55 11.01
C ASP A 197 7.03 -6.52 9.87
N SER A 198 6.28 -7.57 10.19
CA SER A 198 5.70 -8.48 9.19
C SER A 198 4.18 -8.55 9.23
N THR A 199 3.56 -8.88 8.09
CA THR A 199 2.12 -9.12 8.00
C THR A 199 1.78 -10.28 7.07
N GLY A 200 0.71 -11.01 7.38
CA GLY A 200 0.09 -11.95 6.46
C GLY A 200 -0.77 -11.25 5.38
N ILE A 201 -0.71 -11.76 4.15
CA ILE A 201 -1.67 -11.49 3.07
C ILE A 201 -2.20 -12.80 2.49
N LYS A 202 -3.48 -12.84 2.11
CA LYS A 202 -4.08 -14.02 1.48
C LYS A 202 -3.59 -14.12 0.02
N ALA A 203 -3.15 -15.29 -0.40
CA ALA A 203 -2.69 -15.54 -1.77
C ALA A 203 -3.58 -16.52 -2.52
N GLU A 204 -3.95 -17.64 -1.89
CA GLU A 204 -4.90 -18.59 -2.46
C GLU A 204 -5.95 -19.00 -1.43
N GLY A 205 -7.09 -19.47 -1.94
CA GLY A 205 -8.18 -20.02 -1.14
C GLY A 205 -9.54 -19.48 -1.58
N GLU A 206 -10.54 -20.35 -1.60
CA GLU A 206 -11.90 -20.00 -1.98
C GLU A 206 -12.47 -18.86 -1.13
N GLY A 207 -13.52 -18.21 -1.64
CA GLY A 207 -14.24 -17.17 -0.92
C GLY A 207 -14.74 -17.67 0.44
N GLU A 208 -14.89 -16.75 1.40
CA GLU A 208 -15.27 -17.13 2.77
C GLU A 208 -16.58 -17.92 2.83
N TRP A 209 -17.52 -17.64 1.93
CA TRP A 209 -18.79 -18.34 1.83
C TRP A 209 -18.61 -19.82 1.44
N ASN A 210 -17.77 -20.12 0.44
CA ASN A 210 -17.56 -21.49 -0.03
C ASN A 210 -16.79 -22.32 1.00
N ALA A 211 -15.80 -21.71 1.66
CA ALA A 211 -15.08 -22.34 2.77
C ALA A 211 -16.01 -22.66 3.95
N ARG A 212 -16.95 -21.77 4.28
CA ARG A 212 -17.95 -22.00 5.34
C ARG A 212 -18.99 -23.06 4.97
N LYS A 213 -19.38 -23.16 3.70
CA LYS A 213 -20.46 -24.06 3.24
C LYS A 213 -20.00 -25.45 2.83
N HIS A 214 -18.82 -25.56 2.24
CA HIS A 214 -18.35 -26.81 1.60
C HIS A 214 -16.98 -27.25 2.09
N GLY A 215 -16.48 -26.73 3.22
CA GLY A 215 -15.17 -27.08 3.78
C GLY A 215 -13.97 -26.54 2.99
N GLY A 216 -14.19 -25.93 1.83
CA GLY A 216 -13.18 -25.39 0.93
C GLY A 216 -12.32 -26.47 0.29
N LEU A 217 -12.54 -26.76 -1.01
CA LEU A 217 -11.73 -27.76 -1.74
C LEU A 217 -10.24 -27.36 -1.84
N LYS A 218 -9.93 -26.07 -1.65
CA LYS A 218 -8.56 -25.53 -1.68
C LYS A 218 -8.16 -24.90 -0.35
N ARG A 219 -7.03 -25.36 0.19
CA ARG A 219 -6.40 -24.82 1.40
C ARG A 219 -6.10 -23.32 1.22
N ARG A 220 -6.39 -22.53 2.25
CA ARG A 220 -6.02 -21.11 2.30
C ARG A 220 -4.50 -21.01 2.41
N ILE A 221 -3.89 -20.31 1.46
CA ILE A 221 -2.45 -20.03 1.47
C ILE A 221 -2.26 -18.56 1.80
N TRP A 222 -1.45 -18.33 2.83
CA TRP A 222 -1.02 -17.00 3.25
C TRP A 222 0.44 -16.80 2.87
N ARG A 223 0.77 -15.57 2.52
CA ARG A 223 2.15 -15.10 2.37
C ARG A 223 2.45 -14.12 3.48
N LYS A 224 3.67 -14.21 4.01
CA LYS A 224 4.19 -13.21 4.94
C LYS A 224 4.95 -12.17 4.13
N ILE A 225 4.68 -10.91 4.44
CA ILE A 225 5.36 -9.76 3.87
C ILE A 225 6.08 -9.09 5.03
N HIS A 226 7.40 -8.98 4.93
CA HIS A 226 8.25 -8.27 5.86
C HIS A 226 8.61 -6.95 5.19
N ILE A 227 8.36 -5.83 5.86
CA ILE A 227 8.68 -4.51 5.33
C ILE A 227 9.57 -3.75 6.31
N GLY A 228 10.55 -3.04 5.79
CA GLY A 228 11.31 -2.02 6.50
C GLY A 228 10.93 -0.65 5.95
N ILE A 229 10.39 0.23 6.79
CA ILE A 229 10.06 1.61 6.40
C ILE A 229 10.96 2.59 7.11
N ASP A 230 11.24 3.72 6.47
CA ASP A 230 11.88 4.83 7.15
C ASP A 230 10.84 5.59 7.98
N GLU A 231 11.17 5.89 9.23
CA GLU A 231 10.28 6.56 10.18
C GLU A 231 9.90 7.97 9.73
N GLU A 232 10.86 8.71 9.16
CA GLU A 232 10.68 10.12 8.81
C GLU A 232 9.87 10.27 7.53
N THR A 233 10.33 9.62 6.45
CA THR A 233 9.67 9.72 5.14
C THR A 233 8.43 8.85 5.04
N LEU A 234 8.31 7.80 5.86
CA LEU A 234 7.31 6.73 5.73
C LEU A 234 7.41 5.95 4.42
N GLU A 235 8.52 6.05 3.69
CA GLU A 235 8.76 5.26 2.47
C GLU A 235 9.24 3.86 2.85
N VAL A 236 8.80 2.85 2.09
CA VAL A 236 9.30 1.49 2.24
C VAL A 236 10.68 1.42 1.60
N ARG A 237 11.67 0.98 2.38
CA ARG A 237 13.09 0.89 2.01
C ARG A 237 13.51 -0.52 1.68
N ALA A 238 12.91 -1.51 2.34
CA ALA A 238 13.19 -2.92 2.13
C ALA A 238 11.91 -3.75 2.19
N VAL A 239 11.85 -4.81 1.40
CA VAL A 239 10.73 -5.77 1.41
C VAL A 239 11.22 -7.18 1.17
N GLU A 240 10.72 -8.11 1.97
CA GLU A 240 10.86 -9.55 1.74
C GLU A 240 9.51 -10.25 1.80
N VAL A 241 9.34 -11.28 0.98
CA VAL A 241 8.11 -12.07 0.95
C VAL A 241 8.45 -13.53 1.17
N THR A 242 7.80 -14.15 2.14
CA THR A 242 8.04 -15.55 2.48
C THR A 242 6.75 -16.36 2.52
N SER A 243 6.91 -17.68 2.57
CA SER A 243 5.83 -18.57 3.01
C SER A 243 5.50 -18.33 4.48
N SER A 244 4.35 -18.83 4.92
CA SER A 244 3.89 -18.70 6.31
C SER A 244 4.73 -19.50 7.32
N SER A 245 5.55 -20.45 6.88
CA SER A 245 6.39 -21.30 7.75
C SER A 245 7.67 -20.61 8.22
N ILE A 246 8.07 -19.52 7.56
CA ILE A 246 9.28 -18.78 7.91
C ILE A 246 8.93 -17.77 9.01
N GLY A 247 9.73 -17.79 10.09
CA GLY A 247 9.64 -16.81 11.18
C GLY A 247 10.11 -15.43 10.74
N ASP A 248 9.88 -14.41 11.57
CA ASP A 248 10.16 -13.03 11.19
C ASP A 248 11.64 -12.66 11.43
N ALA A 249 12.22 -13.13 12.54
CA ALA A 249 13.61 -12.86 12.92
C ALA A 249 14.67 -13.17 11.83
N PRO A 250 14.61 -14.30 11.09
CA PRO A 250 15.57 -14.60 10.03
C PRO A 250 15.57 -13.59 8.87
N MET A 251 14.50 -12.81 8.69
CA MET A 251 14.37 -11.87 7.57
C MET A 251 14.95 -10.50 7.86
N LEU A 252 15.26 -10.18 9.12
CA LEU A 252 15.83 -8.88 9.47
C LEU A 252 17.20 -8.64 8.79
N PRO A 253 18.15 -9.59 8.78
CA PRO A 253 19.41 -9.42 8.04
C PRO A 253 19.20 -9.22 6.54
N GLU A 254 18.26 -9.95 5.93
CA GLU A 254 17.92 -9.81 4.50
C GLU A 254 17.32 -8.43 4.18
N LEU A 255 16.49 -7.89 5.08
CA LEU A 255 15.97 -6.53 4.92
C LEU A 255 17.08 -5.48 5.05
N LEU A 256 18.04 -5.67 5.95
CA LEU A 256 19.16 -4.74 6.13
C LEU A 256 20.14 -4.78 4.95
N SER A 257 20.32 -5.94 4.31
CA SER A 257 21.22 -6.09 3.16
C SER A 257 20.71 -5.39 1.90
N GLN A 258 19.40 -5.12 1.81
CA GLN A 258 18.80 -4.31 0.73
C GLN A 258 19.13 -2.82 0.88
N ILE A 259 19.54 -2.36 2.07
CA ILE A 259 19.94 -0.99 2.30
C ILE A 259 21.40 -0.83 1.87
N ALA A 260 21.68 0.21 1.08
CA ALA A 260 23.01 0.48 0.58
C ALA A 260 24.04 0.57 1.75
N PRO A 261 25.23 -0.04 1.63
CA PRO A 261 26.20 -0.08 2.73
C PRO A 261 26.65 1.30 3.24
N ASP A 262 26.71 2.28 2.34
CA ASP A 262 27.06 3.69 2.57
C ASP A 262 25.92 4.50 3.21
N GLN A 263 24.70 3.97 3.24
CA GLN A 263 23.58 4.61 3.90
C GLN A 263 23.63 4.31 5.41
N ASP A 264 23.81 5.36 6.21
CA ASP A 264 23.77 5.25 7.67
C ASP A 264 22.39 4.84 8.17
N ILE A 265 22.37 3.92 9.15
CA ILE A 265 21.17 3.48 9.85
C ILE A 265 21.31 3.93 11.32
N GLY A 266 20.48 4.88 11.73
CA GLY A 266 20.52 5.39 13.12
C GLY A 266 19.90 4.41 14.10
N SER A 267 18.74 3.84 13.75
CA SER A 267 18.07 2.87 14.60
C SER A 267 17.25 1.85 13.81
N VAL A 268 17.05 0.69 14.41
CA VAL A 268 16.18 -0.38 13.91
C VAL A 268 15.17 -0.73 15.00
N THR A 269 13.90 -0.40 14.77
CA THR A 269 12.79 -0.71 15.65
C THR A 269 12.02 -1.91 15.13
N ALA A 270 11.89 -2.96 15.94
CA ALA A 270 11.14 -4.16 15.58
C ALA A 270 10.44 -4.76 16.80
N ASP A 271 9.52 -5.70 16.58
CA ASP A 271 8.80 -6.35 17.68
C ASP A 271 9.68 -7.35 18.46
N GLY A 272 9.15 -7.88 19.58
CA GLY A 272 9.89 -8.82 20.42
C GLY A 272 10.19 -10.19 19.78
N ALA A 273 9.58 -10.51 18.63
CA ALA A 273 9.93 -11.71 17.87
C ALA A 273 11.38 -11.62 17.34
N TYR A 274 11.84 -10.40 17.04
CA TYR A 274 13.21 -10.09 16.60
C TYR A 274 14.25 -10.05 17.72
N ASP A 275 13.89 -10.28 19.00
CA ASP A 275 14.86 -10.39 20.12
C ASP A 275 15.66 -11.71 20.01
N THR A 276 16.58 -11.77 19.05
CA THR A 276 17.48 -12.89 18.80
C THR A 276 18.90 -12.39 18.58
N ARG A 277 19.90 -13.23 18.90
CA ARG A 277 21.32 -12.86 18.74
C ARG A 277 21.64 -12.41 17.32
N LYS A 278 21.20 -13.18 16.32
CA LYS A 278 21.44 -12.86 14.90
C LYS A 278 20.87 -11.50 14.50
N CYS A 279 19.68 -11.14 14.99
CA CYS A 279 19.10 -9.82 14.70
C CYS A 279 19.95 -8.71 15.32
N HIS A 280 20.31 -8.82 16.61
CA HIS A 280 21.12 -7.81 17.29
C HIS A 280 22.53 -7.70 16.71
N GLU A 281 23.13 -8.81 16.29
CA GLU A 281 24.42 -8.83 15.58
C GLU A 281 24.32 -8.16 14.22
N ALA A 282 23.26 -8.40 13.44
CA ALA A 282 23.05 -7.75 12.15
C ALA A 282 22.81 -6.24 12.28
N ILE A 283 22.13 -5.79 13.34
CA ILE A 283 21.92 -4.37 13.64
C ILE A 283 23.25 -3.72 14.07
N ALA A 284 23.99 -4.38 14.97
CA ALA A 284 25.28 -3.89 15.44
C ALA A 284 26.33 -3.82 14.31
N ALA A 285 26.31 -4.76 13.36
CA ALA A 285 27.18 -4.72 12.18
C ALA A 285 26.92 -3.53 11.23
N ARG A 286 25.81 -2.80 11.43
CA ARG A 286 25.48 -1.55 10.73
C ARG A 286 25.64 -0.33 11.62
N ASP A 287 26.28 -0.47 12.79
CA ASP A 287 26.46 0.56 13.82
C ASP A 287 25.14 1.23 14.25
N ALA A 288 24.04 0.49 14.15
CA ALA A 288 22.69 1.01 14.40
C ALA A 288 22.20 0.69 15.82
N HIS A 289 21.33 1.54 16.36
CA HIS A 289 20.70 1.30 17.66
C HIS A 289 19.49 0.35 17.56
N ALA A 290 19.50 -0.76 18.30
CA ALA A 290 18.39 -1.71 18.32
C ALA A 290 17.28 -1.31 19.30
N VAL A 291 16.11 -0.92 18.78
CA VAL A 291 14.89 -0.63 19.56
C VAL A 291 13.94 -1.82 19.49
N ILE A 292 14.35 -2.92 20.12
CA ILE A 292 13.60 -4.18 20.16
C ILE A 292 13.27 -4.48 21.63
N PRO A 293 11.99 -4.69 21.98
CA PRO A 293 11.61 -4.94 23.37
C PRO A 293 12.12 -6.33 23.81
N PRO A 294 12.93 -6.41 24.88
CA PRO A 294 13.30 -7.68 25.48
C PRO A 294 12.10 -8.58 25.78
N ARG A 295 12.26 -9.88 25.52
CA ARG A 295 11.22 -10.87 25.84
C ARG A 295 10.93 -10.95 27.34
N LYS A 296 9.73 -11.42 27.69
CA LYS A 296 9.36 -11.69 29.09
C LYS A 296 10.40 -12.63 29.72
N ASN A 297 10.90 -12.27 30.90
CA ASN A 297 11.93 -13.00 31.63
C ASN A 297 13.29 -13.12 30.90
N ALA A 298 13.60 -12.18 30.00
CA ALA A 298 14.90 -12.11 29.36
C ALA A 298 16.03 -12.11 30.41
N LYS A 299 16.97 -13.05 30.25
CA LYS A 299 18.25 -13.09 30.98
C LYS A 299 19.35 -12.46 30.13
N PRO A 300 20.35 -11.81 30.76
CA PRO A 300 21.51 -11.33 30.03
C PRO A 300 22.19 -12.46 29.25
N TRP A 301 22.63 -12.16 28.04
CA TRP A 301 23.49 -13.02 27.26
C TRP A 301 24.95 -12.85 27.70
N LYS A 302 25.80 -13.84 27.40
CA LYS A 302 27.24 -13.64 27.49
C LYS A 302 27.63 -12.47 26.56
N PRO A 303 28.39 -11.46 27.03
CA PRO A 303 28.75 -10.27 26.26
C PRO A 303 29.87 -10.61 25.27
N THR A 304 29.55 -11.41 24.25
CA THR A 304 30.50 -11.91 23.24
C THR A 304 30.49 -11.08 21.96
N SER A 305 29.52 -10.19 21.78
CA SER A 305 29.34 -9.33 20.61
C SER A 305 28.68 -8.02 21.02
N ASP A 306 28.90 -6.96 20.24
CA ASP A 306 28.31 -5.64 20.50
C ASP A 306 26.78 -5.70 20.52
N GLY A 307 26.19 -6.50 19.62
CA GLY A 307 24.75 -6.77 19.66
C GLY A 307 24.28 -7.42 20.95
N ALA A 308 25.07 -8.33 21.54
CA ALA A 308 24.73 -8.94 22.84
C ALA A 308 24.86 -7.94 24.00
N ILE A 309 25.84 -7.04 23.95
CA ILE A 309 26.03 -5.97 24.93
C ILE A 309 24.86 -4.98 24.86
N ALA A 310 24.56 -4.44 23.68
CA ALA A 310 23.44 -3.52 23.46
C ALA A 310 22.09 -4.12 23.91
N ARG A 311 21.86 -5.40 23.63
CA ARG A 311 20.66 -6.12 24.08
C ARG A 311 20.62 -6.26 25.60
N ASN A 312 21.75 -6.54 26.25
CA ASN A 312 21.82 -6.62 27.70
C ASN A 312 21.54 -5.27 28.37
N ASP A 313 22.02 -4.19 27.78
CA ASP A 313 21.72 -2.82 28.25
C ASP A 313 20.22 -2.53 28.14
N ALA A 314 19.57 -2.94 27.04
CA ALA A 314 18.12 -2.83 26.91
C ALA A 314 17.36 -3.67 27.96
N VAL A 315 17.84 -4.88 28.29
CA VAL A 315 17.28 -5.72 29.36
C VAL A 315 17.40 -5.03 30.71
N ASN A 316 18.57 -4.48 31.04
CA ASN A 316 18.83 -3.77 32.29
C ASN A 316 17.97 -2.50 32.40
N ALA A 317 17.91 -1.71 31.33
CA ALA A 317 17.07 -0.51 31.26
C ALA A 317 15.59 -0.86 31.45
N GLN A 318 15.09 -1.94 30.82
CA GLN A 318 13.71 -2.37 31.01
C GLN A 318 13.43 -2.86 32.44
N ARG A 319 14.39 -3.53 33.10
CA ARG A 319 14.25 -3.96 34.50
C ARG A 319 14.21 -2.77 35.46
N TYR A 320 15.02 -1.75 35.20
CA TYR A 320 15.10 -0.56 36.03
C TYR A 320 13.88 0.37 35.84
N LEU A 321 13.55 0.70 34.59
CA LEU A 321 12.46 1.63 34.27
C LEU A 321 11.07 0.99 34.33
N GLY A 322 10.98 -0.32 34.17
CA GLY A 322 9.73 -1.00 33.86
C GLY A 322 9.32 -0.83 32.39
N ARG A 323 8.47 -1.76 31.90
CA ARG A 323 8.14 -1.87 30.47
C ARG A 323 7.48 -0.62 29.89
N THR A 324 6.58 0.01 30.63
CA THR A 324 5.81 1.18 30.16
C THR A 324 6.71 2.40 29.97
N LEU A 325 7.56 2.71 30.94
CA LEU A 325 8.51 3.82 30.85
C LEU A 325 9.58 3.54 29.79
N TRP A 326 10.09 2.31 29.71
CA TRP A 326 11.03 1.91 28.67
C TRP A 326 10.47 2.16 27.27
N ARG A 327 9.20 1.79 26.98
CA ARG A 327 8.56 2.03 25.67
C ARG A 327 8.46 3.51 25.30
N ARG A 328 8.29 4.39 26.31
CA ARG A 328 8.23 5.83 26.11
C ARG A 328 9.63 6.41 25.87
N TRP A 329 10.59 6.02 26.71
CA TRP A 329 11.98 6.47 26.65
C TRP A 329 12.69 6.01 25.37
N SER A 330 12.52 4.75 24.97
CA SER A 330 13.14 4.18 23.76
C SER A 330 12.47 4.62 22.45
N GLY A 331 11.34 5.32 22.52
CA GLY A 331 10.59 5.69 21.31
C GLY A 331 9.87 4.51 20.63
N TYR A 332 9.77 3.35 21.27
CA TYR A 332 9.16 2.14 20.68
C TYR A 332 7.72 2.33 20.15
N HIS A 333 6.98 3.32 20.66
CA HIS A 333 5.64 3.65 20.18
C HIS A 333 5.58 3.98 18.67
N ARG A 334 6.69 4.43 18.07
CA ARG A 334 6.78 4.79 16.65
C ARG A 334 6.59 3.60 15.71
N ARG A 335 6.76 2.36 16.20
CA ARG A 335 6.49 1.12 15.47
C ARG A 335 5.06 1.06 14.90
N SER A 336 4.08 1.72 15.50
CA SER A 336 2.71 1.76 14.96
C SER A 336 2.63 2.36 13.54
N ARG A 337 3.63 3.14 13.11
CA ARG A 337 3.72 3.68 11.75
C ARG A 337 3.90 2.59 10.70
N VAL A 338 4.67 1.54 10.99
CA VAL A 338 4.85 0.41 10.04
C VAL A 338 3.59 -0.42 9.92
N GLU A 339 2.87 -0.64 11.04
CA GLU A 339 1.55 -1.28 11.02
C GLU A 339 0.54 -0.51 10.16
N THR A 340 0.55 0.83 10.27
CA THR A 340 -0.29 1.71 9.44
C THR A 340 0.06 1.55 7.96
N LYS A 341 1.36 1.50 7.62
CA LYS A 341 1.79 1.30 6.23
C LYS A 341 1.33 -0.06 5.67
N MET A 342 1.41 -1.12 6.47
CA MET A 342 0.88 -2.43 6.10
C MET A 342 -0.62 -2.41 5.86
N HIS A 343 -1.37 -1.66 6.68
CA HIS A 343 -2.79 -1.47 6.44
C HIS A 343 -3.02 -0.79 5.08
N CYS A 344 -2.30 0.30 4.77
CA CYS A 344 -2.40 0.96 3.46
C CYS A 344 -2.11 0.01 2.29
N MET A 345 -1.13 -0.87 2.44
CA MET A 345 -0.82 -1.90 1.42
C MET A 345 -1.98 -2.87 1.20
N LYS A 346 -2.67 -3.28 2.27
CA LYS A 346 -3.86 -4.15 2.17
C LYS A 346 -5.06 -3.43 1.56
N LEU A 347 -5.15 -2.10 1.66
CA LEU A 347 -6.21 -1.33 0.99
C LEU A 347 -6.09 -1.39 -0.54
N LEU A 348 -4.89 -1.60 -1.09
CA LEU A 348 -4.69 -1.87 -2.52
C LEU A 348 -5.15 -3.28 -2.93
N GLY A 349 -5.55 -4.12 -1.97
CA GLY A 349 -6.16 -5.43 -2.22
C GLY A 349 -5.99 -6.38 -1.03
N GLN A 350 -7.08 -6.98 -0.56
CA GLN A 350 -7.04 -7.90 0.59
C GLN A 350 -6.42 -9.27 0.28
N SER A 351 -6.24 -9.58 -1.01
CA SER A 351 -5.57 -10.79 -1.47
C SER A 351 -4.71 -10.53 -2.70
N LEU A 352 -3.75 -11.41 -2.95
CA LEU A 352 -2.96 -11.42 -4.18
C LEU A 352 -3.76 -12.04 -5.32
N MET A 353 -3.63 -11.48 -6.53
CA MET A 353 -4.27 -12.02 -7.73
C MET A 353 -3.40 -13.10 -8.39
N ALA A 354 -2.08 -12.97 -8.28
CA ALA A 354 -1.13 -13.96 -8.78
C ALA A 354 -1.16 -15.27 -7.99
N ARG A 355 -1.00 -16.42 -8.68
CA ARG A 355 -0.96 -17.76 -8.07
C ARG A 355 0.45 -18.28 -7.84
N ASP A 356 1.35 -17.98 -8.77
CA ASP A 356 2.78 -18.31 -8.73
C ASP A 356 3.52 -17.36 -7.80
N PHE A 357 4.48 -17.89 -7.04
CA PHE A 357 5.11 -17.15 -5.93
C PHE A 357 5.90 -15.94 -6.41
N GLU A 358 6.69 -16.08 -7.47
CA GLU A 358 7.50 -15.00 -8.03
C GLU A 358 6.63 -13.86 -8.57
N ARG A 359 5.47 -14.20 -9.15
CA ARG A 359 4.48 -13.20 -9.56
C ARG A 359 3.79 -12.53 -8.37
N GLN A 360 3.59 -13.26 -7.27
CA GLN A 360 3.08 -12.71 -6.01
C GLN A 360 4.06 -11.70 -5.42
N VAL A 361 5.36 -11.99 -5.44
CA VAL A 361 6.44 -11.07 -5.03
C VAL A 361 6.37 -9.79 -5.86
N ALA A 362 6.34 -9.90 -7.19
CA ALA A 362 6.23 -8.73 -8.07
C ALA A 362 4.95 -7.92 -7.81
N GLU A 363 3.81 -8.57 -7.57
CA GLU A 363 2.56 -7.88 -7.23
C GLU A 363 2.67 -7.08 -5.93
N ILE A 364 3.35 -7.62 -4.91
CA ILE A 364 3.60 -6.95 -3.63
C ILE A 364 4.55 -5.77 -3.83
N GLN A 365 5.64 -5.96 -4.57
CA GLN A 365 6.59 -4.89 -4.88
C GLN A 365 5.92 -3.74 -5.65
N ILE A 366 5.03 -4.03 -6.60
CA ILE A 366 4.26 -3.02 -7.32
C ILE A 366 3.33 -2.24 -6.38
N ARG A 367 2.66 -2.92 -5.43
CA ARG A 367 1.86 -2.24 -4.39
C ARG A 367 2.72 -1.30 -3.56
N ILE A 368 3.93 -1.72 -3.22
CA ILE A 368 4.88 -0.88 -2.49
C ILE A 368 5.33 0.32 -3.33
N ALA A 369 5.64 0.13 -4.62
CA ALA A 369 5.98 1.22 -5.52
C ALA A 369 4.86 2.27 -5.60
N VAL A 370 3.60 1.82 -5.65
CA VAL A 370 2.41 2.69 -5.55
C VAL A 370 2.39 3.46 -4.23
N LEU A 371 2.59 2.78 -3.10
CA LEU A 371 2.59 3.41 -1.77
C LEU A 371 3.72 4.43 -1.60
N ASN A 372 4.92 4.13 -2.08
CA ASN A 372 6.03 5.08 -2.01
C ASN A 372 5.72 6.30 -2.87
N ARG A 373 5.16 6.13 -4.07
CA ARG A 373 4.73 7.27 -4.88
C ARG A 373 3.63 8.10 -4.20
N TYR A 374 2.68 7.48 -3.50
CA TYR A 374 1.69 8.19 -2.69
C TYR A 374 2.30 8.95 -1.52
N THR A 375 3.28 8.35 -0.86
CA THR A 375 4.05 8.96 0.23
C THR A 375 4.81 10.18 -0.28
N ALA A 376 5.43 10.06 -1.45
CA ALA A 376 6.11 11.15 -2.12
C ALA A 376 5.15 12.31 -2.44
N LEU A 377 3.96 12.07 -3.00
CA LEU A 377 3.02 13.16 -3.27
C LEU A 377 2.69 14.00 -2.02
N GLY A 378 2.48 13.33 -0.89
CA GLY A 378 2.38 14.01 0.39
C GLY A 378 1.86 13.10 1.52
N ILE A 379 2.26 13.45 2.73
CA ILE A 379 1.87 12.80 3.98
C ILE A 379 1.16 13.79 4.91
N PRO A 380 0.24 13.32 5.77
CA PRO A 380 -0.37 14.18 6.77
C PRO A 380 0.66 14.48 7.88
N VAL A 381 0.78 15.74 8.26
CA VAL A 381 1.55 16.18 9.44
C VAL A 381 0.58 16.29 10.61
N THR A 382 0.58 15.28 11.48
CA THR A 382 -0.30 15.21 12.64
C THR A 382 0.42 15.61 13.91
N GLU A 383 -0.25 16.42 14.72
CA GLU A 383 0.23 16.79 16.05
C GLU A 383 -0.83 16.48 17.11
N ALA A 384 -0.35 16.09 18.29
CA ALA A 384 -1.19 15.92 19.46
C ALA A 384 -1.73 17.30 19.88
N VAL A 385 -3.05 17.39 20.01
CA VAL A 385 -3.75 18.55 20.56
C VAL A 385 -4.15 18.16 21.98
N GLY A 386 -3.53 18.83 22.94
CA GLY A 386 -3.73 18.66 24.38
C GLY A 386 -3.70 20.02 25.05
#